data_AF-A0A6F8XMW9-F1
#
_entry.id   AF-A0A6F8XMW9-F1
#
_cell.length_a   1.000
_cell.length_b   1.000
_cell.length_c   1.000
_cell.angle_alpha   90.00
_cell.angle_beta   90.00
_cell.angle_gamma   90.00
#
_symmetry.space_group_name_H-M   'P 1'
#
loop_
_entity.id
_entity.type
_entity.pdbx_description
1 polymer ?
#
loop_
_entity_poly.entity_id
_entity_poly.type
_entity_poly.pdbx_seq_one_letter_code
_entity_poly.pdbx_strand_id
1 'polypeptide(L)'
;MTAGPATASTGAAPSAHQSVRIADRVRLDGTDPDALSQVRALREAAALATTVDWAVDLPPGLPVWTLTHLPPPREATGLTPVELQEWRHRYRYGLCYYRRGPDFVVVHDDRREPATRRVVTDQAAVEALATLRLPQLPDVLPPAVRAVLPALHRHGLILRLGGQVLTLPWRPTRWPVPCTL
;
A
#
# COMPACT_ATOMS: atom_id res chain seq x y z
N MET A 1 29.50 -49.12 -29.37
CA MET A 1 29.02 -49.12 -27.98
C MET A 1 29.74 -47.98 -27.25
N THR A 2 29.42 -46.70 -27.49
CA THR A 2 28.25 -45.87 -27.09
C THR A 2 28.36 -45.32 -25.66
N ALA A 3 28.34 -43.98 -25.58
CA ALA A 3 28.09 -43.07 -24.43
C ALA A 3 29.11 -43.06 -23.28
N GLY A 4 29.63 -41.93 -22.78
CA GLY A 4 29.25 -40.51 -22.86
C GLY A 4 29.32 -39.93 -21.44
N PRO A 5 29.93 -38.76 -21.19
CA PRO A 5 30.12 -38.24 -19.83
C PRO A 5 28.78 -37.82 -19.21
N ALA A 6 28.61 -38.12 -17.91
CA ALA A 6 27.47 -37.69 -17.12
C ALA A 6 27.50 -36.16 -16.97
N THR A 7 26.61 -35.49 -17.71
CA THR A 7 26.27 -34.08 -17.52
C THR A 7 25.55 -33.92 -16.17
N ALA A 8 26.23 -33.30 -15.21
CA ALA A 8 25.57 -32.70 -14.06
C ALA A 8 24.71 -31.53 -14.57
N SER A 9 23.40 -31.77 -14.70
CA SER A 9 22.42 -30.71 -14.90
C SER A 9 22.23 -30.00 -13.55
N THR A 10 22.88 -28.86 -13.39
CA THR A 10 22.57 -27.91 -12.31
C THR A 10 21.20 -27.31 -12.63
N GLY A 11 20.14 -27.96 -12.16
CA GLY A 11 18.83 -27.35 -12.09
C GLY A 11 18.92 -26.13 -11.17
N ALA A 12 18.89 -24.94 -11.77
CA ALA A 12 18.73 -23.69 -11.04
C ALA A 12 17.41 -23.78 -10.26
N ALA A 13 17.53 -23.85 -8.93
CA ALA A 13 16.37 -23.72 -8.07
C ALA A 13 15.76 -22.34 -8.30
N PRO A 14 14.46 -22.21 -8.62
CA PRO A 14 13.80 -20.93 -8.46
C PRO A 14 13.86 -20.61 -6.97
N SER A 15 14.65 -19.61 -6.59
CA SER A 15 14.60 -19.02 -5.26
C SER A 15 13.14 -18.71 -4.97
N ALA A 16 12.55 -19.43 -4.02
CA ALA A 16 11.14 -19.32 -3.68
C ALA A 16 10.89 -17.88 -3.20
N HIS A 17 10.44 -17.02 -4.11
CA HIS A 17 9.84 -15.75 -3.76
C HIS A 17 8.66 -16.10 -2.85
N GLN A 18 8.79 -15.81 -1.56
CA GLN A 18 7.74 -16.09 -0.60
C GLN A 18 6.54 -15.20 -0.96
N SER A 19 5.59 -15.78 -1.69
CA SER A 19 4.32 -15.13 -1.99
C SER A 19 3.40 -15.29 -0.79
N VAL A 20 2.81 -14.19 -0.34
CA VAL A 20 1.80 -14.19 0.72
C VAL A 20 0.44 -14.06 0.06
N ARG A 21 -0.52 -14.90 0.45
CA ARG A 21 -1.92 -14.72 0.06
C ARG A 21 -2.61 -13.85 1.09
N ILE A 22 -3.23 -12.76 0.66
CA ILE A 22 -4.03 -11.88 1.52
C ILE A 22 -5.50 -12.03 1.11
N ALA A 23 -6.23 -12.86 1.85
CA ALA A 23 -7.62 -13.25 1.56
C ALA A 23 -7.81 -13.80 0.13
N ASP A 24 -8.98 -14.36 -0.17
CA ASP A 24 -9.30 -14.74 -1.55
C ASP A 24 -9.78 -13.52 -2.36
N ARG A 25 -10.52 -12.59 -1.73
CA ARG A 25 -11.00 -11.35 -2.35
C ARG A 25 -11.29 -10.28 -1.28
N VAL A 26 -10.73 -9.09 -1.47
CA VAL A 26 -10.88 -7.93 -0.57
C VAL A 26 -12.03 -7.05 -1.07
N ARG A 27 -13.08 -6.87 -0.25
CA ARG A 27 -14.24 -6.04 -0.63
C ARG A 27 -14.10 -4.64 -0.07
N LEU A 28 -13.94 -3.66 -0.95
CA LEU A 28 -13.74 -2.25 -0.56
C LEU A 28 -15.02 -1.43 -0.59
N ASP A 29 -16.19 -2.04 -0.41
CA ASP A 29 -17.52 -1.41 -0.45
C ASP A 29 -17.97 -0.83 0.91
N GLY A 30 -17.24 -1.14 1.98
CA GLY A 30 -17.52 -0.66 3.34
C GLY A 30 -18.47 -1.54 4.13
N THR A 31 -18.91 -2.66 3.55
CA THR A 31 -19.71 -3.68 4.25
C THR A 31 -18.84 -4.70 4.98
N ASP A 32 -17.61 -4.88 4.52
CA ASP A 32 -16.64 -5.80 5.12
C ASP A 32 -15.86 -5.11 6.25
N PRO A 33 -16.04 -5.54 7.52
CA PRO A 33 -15.36 -4.93 8.66
C PRO A 33 -13.84 -5.13 8.65
N ASP A 34 -13.33 -6.12 7.90
CA ASP A 34 -11.90 -6.43 7.83
C ASP A 34 -11.19 -5.76 6.65
N ALA A 35 -11.93 -5.06 5.79
CA ALA A 35 -11.39 -4.46 4.56
C ALA A 35 -10.16 -3.57 4.82
N LEU A 36 -10.22 -2.67 5.81
CA LEU A 36 -9.06 -1.82 6.13
C LEU A 36 -7.92 -2.59 6.79
N SER A 37 -8.20 -3.67 7.52
CA SER A 37 -7.17 -4.56 8.04
C SER A 37 -6.44 -5.29 6.91
N GLN A 38 -7.15 -5.70 5.86
CA GLN A 38 -6.57 -6.30 4.65
C GLN A 38 -5.77 -5.27 3.84
N VAL A 39 -6.28 -4.05 3.65
CA VAL A 39 -5.53 -2.95 3.01
C VAL A 39 -4.25 -2.62 3.79
N ARG A 40 -4.32 -2.61 5.13
CA ARG A 40 -3.13 -2.48 5.98
C ARG A 40 -2.14 -3.62 5.69
N ALA A 41 -2.59 -4.87 5.64
CA ALA A 41 -1.70 -6.00 5.37
C ALA A 41 -1.01 -5.88 3.99
N LEU A 42 -1.73 -5.45 2.95
CA LEU A 42 -1.18 -5.14 1.63
C LEU A 42 -0.14 -4.02 1.69
N ARG A 43 -0.42 -2.96 2.46
CA ARG A 43 0.51 -1.84 2.68
C ARG A 43 1.79 -2.32 3.37
N GLU A 44 1.70 -3.18 4.38
CA GLU A 44 2.89 -3.74 5.05
C GLU A 44 3.66 -4.70 4.14
N ALA A 45 2.97 -5.50 3.31
CA ALA A 45 3.63 -6.34 2.30
C ALA A 45 4.37 -5.49 1.26
N ALA A 46 3.80 -4.36 0.83
CA ALA A 46 4.46 -3.39 -0.03
C ALA A 46 5.73 -2.83 0.62
N ALA A 47 5.66 -2.47 1.90
CA ALA A 47 6.80 -1.97 2.69
C ALA A 47 7.94 -3.00 2.83
N LEU A 48 7.60 -4.30 2.77
CA LEU A 48 8.55 -5.41 2.83
C LEU A 48 8.95 -5.94 1.44
N ALA A 49 8.52 -5.28 0.36
CA ALA A 49 8.70 -5.75 -1.02
C ALA A 49 8.28 -7.22 -1.23
N THR A 50 7.25 -7.66 -0.50
CA THR A 50 6.72 -9.02 -0.56
C THR A 50 5.70 -9.14 -1.69
N THR A 51 5.82 -10.19 -2.50
CA THR A 51 4.83 -10.50 -3.53
C THR A 51 3.53 -10.97 -2.89
N VAL A 52 2.40 -10.41 -3.33
CA VAL A 52 1.08 -10.77 -2.81
C VAL A 52 0.17 -11.24 -3.94
N ASP A 53 -0.49 -12.38 -3.74
CA ASP A 53 -1.59 -12.84 -4.59
C ASP A 53 -2.92 -12.52 -3.88
N TRP A 54 -3.75 -11.69 -4.52
CA TRP A 54 -5.04 -11.24 -4.00
C TRP A 54 -5.95 -10.73 -5.13
N ALA A 55 -7.25 -10.64 -4.84
CA ALA A 55 -8.24 -10.00 -5.72
C ALA A 55 -9.02 -8.93 -4.97
N VAL A 56 -9.67 -8.01 -5.69
CA VAL A 56 -10.41 -6.89 -5.08
C VAL A 56 -11.76 -6.66 -5.73
N ASP A 57 -12.75 -6.28 -4.93
CA ASP A 57 -14.00 -5.68 -5.38
C ASP A 57 -14.00 -4.19 -5.01
N LEU A 58 -14.03 -3.33 -6.01
CA LEU A 58 -13.97 -1.88 -5.83
C LEU A 58 -15.37 -1.28 -5.98
N PRO A 59 -15.80 -0.40 -5.05
CA PRO A 59 -17.05 0.31 -5.19
C PRO A 59 -16.93 1.41 -6.26
N PRO A 60 -18.05 1.82 -6.86
CA PRO A 60 -18.05 2.96 -7.77
C PRO A 60 -17.55 4.23 -7.07
N GLY A 61 -16.76 5.03 -7.77
CA GLY A 61 -16.30 6.33 -7.29
C GLY A 61 -15.08 6.30 -6.37
N LEU A 62 -14.56 5.13 -5.97
CA LEU A 62 -13.29 5.07 -5.25
C LEU A 62 -12.14 5.41 -6.22
N PRO A 63 -11.34 6.46 -5.95
CA PRO A 63 -10.28 6.86 -6.85
C PRO A 63 -9.12 5.85 -6.80
N VAL A 64 -9.02 5.02 -7.84
CA VAL A 64 -8.07 3.90 -7.97
C VAL A 64 -6.62 4.32 -7.75
N TRP A 65 -6.24 5.53 -8.20
CA TRP A 65 -4.89 6.07 -8.00
C TRP A 65 -4.47 6.11 -6.53
N THR A 66 -5.42 6.18 -5.58
CA THR A 66 -5.10 6.16 -4.15
C THR A 66 -4.52 4.82 -3.72
N LEU A 67 -4.82 3.73 -4.44
CA LEU A 67 -4.44 2.36 -4.13
C LEU A 67 -3.25 1.84 -4.95
N THR A 68 -2.80 2.56 -5.98
CA THR A 68 -1.74 2.10 -6.90
C THR A 68 -0.37 1.89 -6.25
N HIS A 69 -0.18 2.34 -5.01
CA HIS A 69 0.99 2.05 -4.17
C HIS A 69 0.95 0.68 -3.48
N LEU A 70 -0.18 -0.01 -3.53
CA LEU A 70 -0.35 -1.39 -3.05
C LEU A 70 0.01 -2.36 -4.18
N PRO A 71 0.49 -3.59 -3.85
CA PRO A 71 0.76 -4.62 -4.85
C PRO A 71 -0.48 -4.82 -5.73
N PRO A 72 -0.34 -4.84 -7.06
CA PRO A 72 -1.49 -4.92 -7.94
C PRO A 72 -2.22 -6.25 -7.73
N PRO A 73 -3.57 -6.25 -7.72
CA PRO A 73 -4.32 -7.50 -7.59
C PRO A 73 -4.22 -8.35 -8.86
N ARG A 74 -4.46 -9.65 -8.71
CA ARG A 74 -4.64 -10.57 -9.84
C ARG A 74 -5.90 -10.21 -10.63
N GLU A 75 -6.98 -9.90 -9.93
CA GLU A 75 -8.29 -9.57 -10.47
C GLU A 75 -8.91 -8.39 -9.72
N ALA A 76 -9.63 -7.54 -10.44
CA ALA A 76 -10.34 -6.40 -9.86
C ALA A 76 -11.73 -6.26 -10.47
N THR A 77 -12.77 -6.49 -9.67
CA THR A 77 -14.13 -6.10 -10.02
C THR A 77 -14.28 -4.59 -9.85
N GLY A 78 -15.00 -3.95 -10.77
CA GLY A 78 -15.18 -2.50 -10.77
C GLY A 78 -14.10 -1.73 -11.53
N LEU A 79 -13.12 -2.43 -12.12
CA LEU A 79 -12.15 -1.88 -13.07
C LEU A 79 -12.30 -2.52 -14.44
N THR A 80 -12.04 -1.73 -15.48
CA THR A 80 -11.77 -2.25 -16.80
C THR A 80 -10.41 -2.96 -16.85
N PRO A 81 -10.17 -3.87 -17.81
CA PRO A 81 -8.86 -4.49 -18.00
C PRO A 81 -7.72 -3.48 -18.21
N VAL A 82 -8.02 -2.33 -18.84
CA VAL A 82 -7.04 -1.25 -19.06
C VAL A 82 -6.66 -0.59 -17.75
N GLU A 83 -7.61 -0.27 -16.88
CA GLU A 83 -7.33 0.34 -15.57
C GLU A 83 -6.53 -0.60 -14.65
N LEU A 84 -6.83 -1.90 -14.68
CA LEU A 84 -6.05 -2.90 -13.95
C LEU A 84 -4.62 -3.00 -14.49
N GLN A 85 -4.44 -2.91 -15.81
CA GLN A 85 -3.11 -2.89 -16.42
C GLN A 85 -2.34 -1.61 -16.07
N GLU A 86 -3.01 -0.46 -16.01
CA GLU A 86 -2.42 0.80 -15.56
C GLU A 86 -1.97 0.75 -14.10
N TRP A 87 -2.71 0.07 -13.21
CA TRP A 87 -2.26 -0.17 -11.84
C TRP A 87 -0.96 -0.98 -11.84
N ARG A 88 -0.92 -2.09 -12.59
CA ARG A 88 0.30 -2.93 -12.71
C ARG A 88 1.48 -2.15 -13.26
N HIS A 89 1.26 -1.31 -14.27
CA HIS A 89 2.30 -0.49 -14.88
C HIS A 89 2.83 0.59 -13.92
N ARG A 90 1.94 1.24 -13.16
CA ARG A 90 2.35 2.28 -12.21
C ARG A 90 3.04 1.72 -10.98
N TYR A 91 2.61 0.55 -10.50
CA TYR A 91 3.08 -0.03 -9.25
C TYR A 91 4.61 -0.20 -9.24
N ARG A 92 5.24 0.43 -8.25
CA ARG A 92 6.66 0.26 -7.92
C ARG A 92 6.86 0.50 -6.43
N TYR A 93 7.92 -0.06 -5.89
CA TYR A 93 8.27 0.17 -4.49
C TYR A 93 8.49 1.67 -4.22
N GLY A 94 7.98 2.18 -3.11
CA GLY A 94 8.19 3.58 -2.72
C GLY A 94 7.24 4.61 -3.33
N LEU A 95 6.13 4.20 -3.93
CA LEU A 95 5.14 5.14 -4.49
C LEU A 95 4.46 6.06 -3.46
N CYS A 96 4.20 5.58 -2.26
CA CYS A 96 3.52 6.37 -1.22
C CYS A 96 4.04 5.96 0.15
N TYR A 97 4.90 6.78 0.75
CA TYR A 97 5.49 6.50 2.05
C TYR A 97 5.72 7.79 2.83
N TYR A 98 5.96 7.65 4.13
CA TYR A 98 6.33 8.80 4.94
C TYR A 98 7.54 8.52 5.84
N ARG A 99 8.24 9.60 6.18
CA ARG A 99 9.33 9.62 7.17
C ARG A 99 8.92 10.50 8.33
N ARG A 100 9.16 10.05 9.55
CA ARG A 100 8.84 10.79 10.77
C ARG A 100 10.13 11.38 11.36
N GLY A 101 10.18 12.69 11.48
CA GLY A 101 11.11 13.41 12.35
C GLY A 101 10.50 13.61 13.74
N PRO A 102 11.16 14.36 14.64
CA PRO A 102 10.65 14.62 16.00
C PRO A 102 9.25 15.22 15.98
N ASP A 103 9.09 16.34 15.26
CA ASP A 103 7.85 17.15 15.27
C ASP A 103 7.21 17.29 13.89
N PHE A 104 7.66 16.50 12.90
CA PHE A 104 7.17 16.59 11.54
C PHE A 104 7.16 15.24 10.83
N VAL A 105 6.39 15.16 9.75
CA VAL A 105 6.39 14.03 8.82
C VAL A 105 6.65 14.53 7.40
N VAL A 106 7.53 13.85 6.68
CA VAL A 106 7.72 14.06 5.24
C VAL A 106 7.01 12.95 4.49
N VAL A 107 5.95 13.30 3.75
CA VAL A 107 5.22 12.36 2.90
C VAL A 107 5.75 12.48 1.48
N HIS A 108 6.18 11.35 0.92
CA HIS A 108 6.49 11.18 -0.49
C HIS A 108 5.32 10.46 -1.15
N ASP A 109 4.73 11.07 -2.16
CA ASP A 109 3.57 10.54 -2.88
C ASP A 109 3.76 10.76 -4.38
N ASP A 110 4.10 9.67 -5.05
CA ASP A 110 4.47 9.53 -6.46
C ASP A 110 3.41 8.73 -7.23
N ARG A 111 2.23 8.52 -6.62
CA ARG A 111 1.07 7.82 -7.24
C ARG A 111 0.45 8.61 -8.39
N ARG A 112 0.73 9.91 -8.45
CA ARG A 112 0.24 10.86 -9.46
C ARG A 112 1.39 11.73 -9.94
N GLU A 113 1.25 12.24 -11.15
CA GLU A 113 2.16 13.23 -11.72
C GLU A 113 1.61 14.65 -11.52
N PRO A 114 2.45 15.62 -11.14
CA PRO A 114 3.84 15.44 -10.73
C PRO A 114 3.96 14.77 -9.35
N ALA A 115 5.09 14.09 -9.13
CA ALA A 115 5.48 13.55 -7.84
C ALA A 115 5.40 14.63 -6.75
N THR A 116 4.91 14.29 -5.57
CA THR A 116 4.75 15.25 -4.47
C THR A 116 5.55 14.86 -3.23
N ARG A 117 6.27 15.84 -2.67
CA ARG A 117 6.94 15.73 -1.37
C ARG A 117 6.40 16.80 -0.45
N ARG A 118 5.71 16.40 0.62
CA ARG A 118 5.04 17.31 1.57
C ARG A 118 5.69 17.22 2.94
N VAL A 119 6.02 18.35 3.53
CA VAL A 119 6.40 18.44 4.94
C VAL A 119 5.15 18.80 5.74
N VAL A 120 4.77 17.93 6.67
CA VAL A 120 3.62 18.09 7.55
C VAL A 120 4.14 18.44 8.94
N THR A 121 3.83 19.65 9.41
CA THR A 121 4.24 20.19 10.72
C THR A 121 3.07 20.42 11.67
N ASP A 122 1.84 20.33 11.18
CA ASP A 122 0.63 20.30 12.00
C ASP A 122 0.66 19.05 12.90
N GLN A 123 0.68 19.26 14.21
CA GLN A 123 0.85 18.17 15.18
C GLN A 123 -0.31 17.18 15.17
N ALA A 124 -1.55 17.64 14.94
CA ALA A 124 -2.69 16.76 14.83
C ALA A 124 -2.62 15.89 13.58
N ALA A 125 -2.12 16.41 12.46
CA ALA A 125 -1.87 15.64 11.25
C ALA A 125 -0.69 14.66 11.40
N VAL A 126 0.38 15.07 12.07
CA VAL A 126 1.53 14.19 12.40
C VAL A 126 1.10 13.05 13.31
N GLU A 127 0.24 13.31 14.30
CA GLU A 127 -0.34 12.30 15.18
C GLU A 127 -1.31 11.39 14.41
N ALA A 128 -2.19 11.95 13.57
CA ALA A 128 -3.11 11.18 12.74
C ALA A 128 -2.39 10.12 11.88
N LEU A 129 -1.31 10.51 11.19
CA LEU A 129 -0.52 9.58 10.34
C LEU A 129 0.18 8.47 11.14
N ALA A 130 0.44 8.68 12.44
CA ALA A 130 1.01 7.65 13.31
C ALA A 130 -0.06 6.72 13.89
N THR A 131 -1.16 7.28 14.40
CA THR A 131 -2.25 6.52 15.04
C THR A 131 -3.02 5.69 14.00
N LEU A 132 -3.26 6.24 12.82
CA LEU A 132 -3.99 5.58 11.73
C LEU A 132 -3.15 4.55 10.96
N ARG A 133 -1.99 4.14 11.49
CA ARG A 133 -1.28 2.96 10.98
C ARG A 133 -2.10 1.68 11.16
N LEU A 134 -2.97 1.65 12.16
CA LEU A 134 -4.01 0.66 12.35
C LEU A 134 -5.36 1.26 11.93
N PRO A 135 -6.31 0.48 11.41
CA PRO A 135 -7.69 0.95 11.25
C PRO A 135 -8.23 1.47 12.59
N GLN A 136 -8.85 2.64 12.59
CA GLN A 136 -9.46 3.25 13.78
C GLN A 136 -10.82 3.85 13.44
N LEU A 137 -11.73 3.88 14.43
CA LEU A 137 -12.96 4.66 14.34
C LEU A 137 -12.65 6.14 14.59
N PRO A 138 -13.18 7.11 13.82
CA PRO A 138 -12.96 8.54 14.05
C PRO A 138 -13.34 9.01 15.46
N ASP A 139 -14.33 8.36 16.08
CA ASP A 139 -14.88 8.76 17.38
C ASP A 139 -13.96 8.42 18.55
N VAL A 140 -13.07 7.43 18.40
CA VAL A 140 -12.06 7.11 19.42
C VAL A 140 -10.83 8.02 19.33
N LEU A 141 -10.72 8.83 18.28
CA LEU A 141 -9.59 9.74 18.09
C LEU A 141 -9.76 11.04 18.89
N PRO A 142 -8.65 11.65 19.35
CA PRO A 142 -8.69 12.99 19.92
C PRO A 142 -9.39 14.00 18.98
N PRO A 143 -10.15 14.98 19.50
CA PRO A 143 -10.87 15.94 18.66
C PRO A 143 -9.99 16.67 17.63
N ALA A 144 -8.76 17.04 18.01
CA ALA A 144 -7.79 17.68 17.12
C ALA A 144 -7.40 16.76 15.94
N VAL A 145 -7.13 15.48 16.21
CA VAL A 145 -6.83 14.46 15.19
C VAL A 145 -8.02 14.23 14.27
N ARG A 146 -9.24 14.20 14.80
CA ARG A 146 -10.46 14.06 14.00
C ARG A 146 -10.68 15.26 13.06
N ALA A 147 -10.33 16.46 13.50
CA ALA A 147 -10.50 17.69 12.71
C ALA A 147 -9.65 17.72 11.43
N VAL A 148 -8.48 17.06 11.40
CA VAL A 148 -7.59 17.03 10.23
C VAL A 148 -7.91 15.93 9.21
N LEU A 149 -8.78 14.97 9.55
CA LEU A 149 -9.10 13.84 8.66
C LEU A 149 -9.63 14.27 7.28
N PRO A 150 -10.55 15.25 7.14
CA PRO A 150 -11.04 15.67 5.83
C PRO A 150 -9.92 16.18 4.91
N ALA A 151 -8.94 16.89 5.45
CA ALA A 151 -7.79 17.37 4.68
C ALA A 151 -6.89 16.20 4.24
N LEU A 152 -6.57 15.28 5.15
CA LEU A 152 -5.79 14.08 4.82
C LEU A 152 -6.48 13.22 3.75
N HIS A 153 -7.80 13.07 3.83
CA HIS A 153 -8.58 12.31 2.86
C HIS A 153 -8.55 12.97 1.47
N ARG A 154 -8.74 14.30 1.41
CA ARG A 154 -8.65 15.07 0.16
C ARG A 154 -7.30 14.93 -0.52
N HIS A 155 -6.22 14.83 0.27
CA HIS A 155 -4.87 14.59 -0.25
C HIS A 155 -4.60 13.11 -0.58
N GLY A 156 -5.55 12.20 -0.35
CA GLY A 156 -5.40 10.76 -0.56
C GLY A 156 -4.38 10.13 0.38
N LEU A 157 -4.17 10.71 1.58
CA LEU A 157 -3.25 10.17 2.59
C LEU A 157 -3.93 9.21 3.57
N ILE A 158 -5.27 9.21 3.58
CA ILE A 158 -6.07 8.26 4.34
C ILE A 158 -7.19 7.69 3.47
N LEU A 159 -7.54 6.44 3.75
CA LEU A 159 -8.72 5.76 3.23
C LEU A 159 -9.78 5.72 4.34
N ARG A 160 -11.03 6.03 3.98
CA ARG A 160 -12.19 5.93 4.87
C ARG A 160 -13.10 4.85 4.30
N LEU A 161 -13.42 3.85 5.12
CA LEU A 161 -14.21 2.71 4.68
C LEU A 161 -14.88 2.03 5.89
N GLY A 162 -16.15 1.65 5.77
CA GLY A 162 -16.86 0.94 6.86
C GLY A 162 -16.87 1.69 8.20
N GLY A 163 -16.91 3.03 8.17
CA GLY A 163 -16.81 3.88 9.36
C GLY A 163 -15.41 4.00 9.96
N GLN A 164 -14.43 3.22 9.49
CA GLN A 164 -13.05 3.27 9.93
C GLN A 164 -12.18 4.13 9.03
N VAL A 165 -10.97 4.43 9.51
CA VAL A 165 -9.96 5.23 8.82
C VAL A 165 -8.60 4.55 8.92
N LEU A 166 -7.85 4.56 7.82
CA LEU A 166 -6.50 4.01 7.72
C LEU A 166 -5.59 4.97 6.94
N THR A 167 -4.35 5.16 7.37
CA THR A 167 -3.34 5.86 6.57
C THR A 167 -2.84 5.00 5.40
N LEU A 168 -2.72 5.61 4.22
CA LEU A 168 -2.22 4.95 3.02
C LEU A 168 -0.68 4.92 2.92
N PRO A 169 0.06 6.02 3.16
CA PRO A 169 1.51 5.96 3.09
C PRO A 169 2.08 5.00 4.14
N TRP A 170 2.93 4.07 3.70
CA TRP A 170 3.63 3.18 4.62
C TRP A 170 4.82 3.89 5.27
N ARG A 171 5.26 3.36 6.42
CA ARG A 171 6.46 3.85 7.11
C ARG A 171 7.62 2.89 6.84
N PRO A 172 8.70 3.32 6.18
CA PRO A 172 9.86 2.46 5.99
C PRO A 172 10.46 2.03 7.30
N THR A 173 10.68 0.72 7.45
CA THR A 173 11.37 0.11 8.59
C THR A 173 12.82 -0.22 8.27
N ARG A 174 13.16 -0.36 6.99
CA ARG A 174 14.52 -0.61 6.49
C ARG A 174 14.90 0.41 5.43
N TRP A 175 16.14 0.87 5.47
CA TRP A 175 16.67 1.73 4.42
C TRP A 175 17.14 0.86 3.26
N PRO A 176 16.77 1.17 2.00
CA PRO A 176 17.54 0.66 0.88
C PRO A 176 18.96 1.18 1.06
N VAL A 177 19.91 0.27 1.22
CA VAL A 177 21.33 0.64 1.21
C VAL A 177 21.58 1.24 -0.18
N PRO A 178 22.11 2.46 -0.31
CA PRO A 178 22.43 3.01 -1.61
C PRO A 178 23.45 2.07 -2.27
N CYS A 179 23.03 1.35 -3.31
CA CYS A 179 23.95 0.79 -4.26
C CYS A 179 24.32 1.95 -5.19
N THR A 180 25.46 2.57 -4.93
CA THR A 180 26.16 3.31 -5.99
C THR A 180 26.54 2.27 -7.04
N LEU A 181 25.81 2.25 -8.16
CA LEU A 181 26.28 1.65 -9.41
C LEU A 181 27.21 2.64 -10.10
#